data_AF-A0A0G1G1F6-F1
#
_entry.id   AF-A0A0G1G1F6-F1
#
_cell.length_a   1.000
_cell.length_b   1.000
_cell.length_c   1.000
_cell.angle_alpha   90.00
_cell.angle_beta   90.00
_cell.angle_gamma   90.00
#
_symmetry.space_group_name_H-M   'P 1'
#
loop_
_entity.id
_entity.type
_entity.pdbx_description
1 polymer ?
#
loop_
_entity_poly.entity_id
_entity_poly.type
_entity_poly.pdbx_seq_one_letter_code
_entity_poly.pdbx_strand_id
1 'polypeptide(L)'
;MILTKPLPALWYVTFQKVDLFMLVFEMWPATIPLIYLLLKNATFQIGFRGLILGILSFVVGHIAIHCFQFLLALVTFWTGEYRGLNGLGYQIAIFGDSLPLEAYPKALMSMGFTAVPFLIHSGLTTSLLLGKTTDIRWLFLATGVMLAFLFIKNKVWSLALRQYSSASS
;
A
#
# COMPACT_ATOMS: atom_id res chain seq x y z
N MET A 1 -9.40 36.72 10.52
CA MET A 1 -9.96 35.39 10.18
C MET A 1 -9.57 35.09 8.75
N ILE A 2 -8.46 34.37 8.53
CA ILE A 2 -7.95 34.09 7.17
C ILE A 2 -8.74 32.90 6.64
N LEU A 3 -9.58 33.15 5.64
CA LEU A 3 -10.24 32.12 4.84
C LEU A 3 -9.17 31.40 4.00
N THR A 4 -8.55 30.37 4.58
CA THR A 4 -7.78 29.40 3.81
C THR A 4 -8.71 28.74 2.80
N LYS A 5 -8.31 28.71 1.52
CA LYS A 5 -9.05 28.06 0.43
C LYS A 5 -9.59 26.70 0.89
N PRO A 6 -10.80 26.30 0.45
CA PRO A 6 -11.36 24.99 0.80
C PRO A 6 -10.35 23.91 0.41
N LEU A 7 -9.92 23.13 1.40
CA LEU A 7 -9.04 22.00 1.19
C LEU A 7 -9.69 21.05 0.18
N PRO A 8 -8.94 20.53 -0.81
CA PRO A 8 -9.48 19.54 -1.74
C PRO A 8 -10.08 18.38 -0.96
N ALA A 9 -11.35 18.06 -1.19
CA ALA A 9 -12.05 17.00 -0.47
C ALA A 9 -11.31 15.65 -0.52
N LEU A 10 -10.62 15.38 -1.64
CA LEU A 10 -9.76 14.20 -1.80
C LEU A 10 -8.61 14.18 -0.80
N TRP A 11 -7.97 15.33 -0.56
CA TRP A 11 -6.89 15.45 0.42
C TRP A 11 -7.43 15.22 1.83
N TYR A 12 -8.54 15.88 2.17
CA TYR A 12 -9.15 15.76 3.50
C TYR A 12 -9.54 14.31 3.79
N VAL A 13 -10.26 13.63 2.89
CA VAL A 13 -10.69 12.23 3.09
C VAL A 13 -9.51 11.26 3.15
N THR A 14 -8.42 11.53 2.41
CA THR A 14 -7.23 10.68 2.43
C THR A 14 -6.46 10.80 3.75
N PHE A 15 -6.35 12.01 4.31
CA PHE A 15 -5.49 12.28 5.47
C PHE A 15 -6.22 12.37 6.81
N GLN A 16 -7.55 12.43 6.84
CA GLN A 16 -8.34 12.55 8.08
C GLN A 16 -8.13 11.37 9.05
N LYS A 17 -7.77 10.19 8.56
CA LYS A 17 -7.63 8.96 9.37
C LYS A 17 -6.19 8.62 9.77
N VAL A 18 -5.20 9.43 9.39
CA VAL A 18 -3.80 9.13 9.70
C VAL A 18 -3.47 9.71 11.07
N ASP A 19 -3.77 8.96 12.13
CA ASP A 19 -3.27 9.27 13.46
C ASP A 19 -1.80 8.82 13.56
N LEU A 20 -0.90 9.75 13.22
CA LEU A 20 0.55 9.54 13.25
C LEU A 20 1.04 9.21 14.67
N PHE A 21 0.34 9.68 15.71
CA PHE A 21 0.72 9.45 17.09
C PHE A 21 0.40 8.01 17.51
N MET A 22 -0.81 7.53 17.18
CA MET A 22 -1.22 6.15 17.42
C MET A 22 -0.27 5.16 16.71
N LEU A 23 0.08 5.43 15.45
CA LEU A 23 0.95 4.56 14.66
C LEU A 23 2.37 4.45 15.24
N VAL A 24 2.94 5.55 15.75
CA VAL A 24 4.30 5.57 16.28
C VAL A 24 4.36 5.04 17.72
N PHE A 25 3.39 5.33 18.57
CA PHE A 25 3.47 4.96 19.98
C PHE A 25 2.88 3.58 20.30
N GLU A 26 1.85 3.11 19.60
CA GLU A 26 1.21 1.83 19.93
C GLU A 26 1.87 0.63 19.23
N MET A 27 2.46 0.82 18.05
CA MET A 27 3.06 -0.30 17.29
C MET A 27 4.49 -0.63 17.73
N TRP A 28 5.24 0.33 18.28
CA TRP A 28 6.65 0.16 18.63
C TRP A 28 6.93 -0.79 19.80
N PRO A 29 6.15 -0.81 20.91
CA PRO A 29 6.41 -1.70 22.05
C PRO A 29 6.37 -3.18 21.69
N ALA A 30 5.50 -3.58 20.76
CA ALA A 30 5.36 -4.96 20.32
C ALA A 30 6.38 -5.34 19.21
N THR A 31 6.82 -4.37 18.40
CA THR A 31 7.76 -4.62 17.29
C THR A 31 9.22 -4.65 17.75
N ILE A 32 9.60 -3.93 18.80
CA ILE A 32 10.99 -3.91 19.31
C ILE A 32 11.49 -5.31 19.73
N PRO A 33 10.76 -6.12 20.53
CA PRO A 33 11.19 -7.47 20.90
C PRO A 33 11.27 -8.41 19.68
N LEU A 34 10.36 -8.26 18.72
CA LEU A 34 10.36 -9.04 17.48
C LEU A 34 11.58 -8.70 16.61
N ILE A 35 11.92 -7.42 16.47
CA ILE A 35 13.14 -6.98 15.77
C ILE A 35 14.38 -7.51 16.47
N TYR A 36 14.43 -7.47 17.80
CA TYR A 36 15.56 -8.01 18.57
C TYR A 36 15.70 -9.53 18.38
N LEU A 37 14.61 -10.29 18.47
CA LEU A 37 14.63 -11.74 18.23
C LEU A 37 14.97 -12.08 16.78
N LEU A 38 14.52 -11.27 15.82
CA LEU A 38 14.86 -11.39 14.41
C LEU A 38 16.37 -11.20 14.18
N LEU A 39 16.96 -10.14 14.74
CA LEU A 39 18.39 -9.87 14.63
C LEU A 39 19.26 -10.91 15.34
N LYS A 40 18.78 -11.44 16.47
CA LYS A 40 19.50 -12.44 17.27
C LYS A 40 19.51 -13.83 16.64
N ASN A 41 18.39 -14.24 16.03
CA ASN A 41 18.19 -15.61 15.56
C ASN A 41 18.47 -15.81 14.08
N ALA A 42 18.68 -14.73 13.33
CA ALA A 42 18.91 -14.85 11.90
C ALA A 42 20.32 -14.45 11.53
N THR A 43 20.95 -15.34 10.77
CA THR A 43 22.13 -15.04 9.94
C THR A 43 21.72 -14.13 8.77
N PHE A 44 21.05 -13.01 9.06
CA PHE A 44 20.64 -12.05 8.05
C PHE A 44 21.83 -11.20 7.63
N GLN A 45 22.29 -11.40 6.40
CA GLN A 45 23.18 -10.45 5.74
C GLN A 45 22.34 -9.35 5.08
N ILE A 46 21.83 -8.42 5.89
CA ILE A 46 21.15 -7.23 5.37
C ILE A 46 22.20 -6.34 4.72
N GLY A 47 22.28 -6.39 3.39
CA GLY A 47 23.12 -5.46 2.63
C GLY A 47 22.53 -4.05 2.70
N PHE A 48 23.37 -3.03 2.89
CA PHE A 48 22.97 -1.62 2.92
C PHE A 48 22.12 -1.22 1.69
N ARG A 49 22.47 -1.74 0.52
CA ARG A 49 21.71 -1.55 -0.73
C ARG A 49 20.31 -2.16 -0.67
N GLY A 50 20.16 -3.37 -0.15
CA GLY A 50 18.87 -4.05 0.00
C GLY A 50 17.95 -3.32 0.98
N LEU A 51 18.53 -2.78 2.06
CA LEU A 51 17.80 -1.96 3.03
C LEU A 51 17.23 -0.69 2.41
N ILE A 52 18.03 0.09 1.66
CA ILE A 52 17.55 1.30 0.99
C ILE A 52 16.45 0.98 -0.03
N LEU A 53 16.67 -0.03 -0.87
CA LEU A 53 15.68 -0.44 -1.88
C LEU A 53 14.40 -0.95 -1.24
N GLY A 54 14.50 -1.71 -0.14
CA GLY A 54 13.36 -2.20 0.62
C GLY A 54 12.53 -1.07 1.21
N ILE A 55 13.16 -0.06 1.83
CA ILE A 55 12.46 1.13 2.37
C ILE A 55 11.75 1.90 1.25
N LEU A 56 12.42 2.12 0.10
CA LEU A 56 11.79 2.81 -1.03
C LEU A 56 10.62 2.01 -1.60
N SER A 57 10.78 0.70 -1.77
CA SER A 57 9.70 -0.21 -2.21
C SER A 57 8.54 -0.21 -1.23
N PHE A 58 8.82 -0.19 0.07
CA PHE A 58 7.80 -0.11 1.11
C PHE A 58 6.95 1.15 0.97
N VAL A 59 7.58 2.33 0.87
CA VAL A 59 6.86 3.61 0.70
C VAL A 59 6.00 3.62 -0.56
N VAL A 60 6.57 3.19 -1.69
CA VAL A 60 5.87 3.13 -2.98
C VAL A 60 4.71 2.13 -2.94
N GLY A 61 4.94 0.95 -2.38
CA GLY A 61 3.92 -0.08 -2.18
C GLY A 61 2.81 0.38 -1.25
N HIS A 62 3.14 1.15 -0.21
CA HIS A 62 2.16 1.70 0.73
C HIS A 62 1.25 2.72 0.03
N ILE A 63 1.80 3.56 -0.84
CA ILE A 63 0.97 4.48 -1.66
C ILE A 63 0.05 3.68 -2.60
N ALA A 64 0.58 2.63 -3.24
CA ALA A 64 -0.19 1.81 -4.17
C ALA A 64 -1.35 1.07 -3.48
N ILE A 65 -1.12 0.49 -2.30
CA ILE A 65 -2.14 -0.25 -1.54
C ILE A 65 -3.24 0.68 -1.03
N HIS A 66 -2.88 1.89 -0.58
CA HIS A 66 -3.86 2.92 -0.23
C HIS A 66 -4.72 3.32 -1.42
N CYS A 67 -4.12 3.48 -2.61
CA CYS A 67 -4.88 3.78 -3.82
C CYS A 67 -5.84 2.65 -4.19
N PHE A 68 -5.42 1.40 -4.03
CA PHE A 68 -6.27 0.23 -4.25
C PHE A 68 -7.45 0.17 -3.27
N GLN A 69 -7.21 0.32 -1.98
CA GLN A 69 -8.27 0.36 -0.96
C GLN A 69 -9.24 1.51 -1.21
N PHE A 70 -8.73 2.68 -1.59
CA PHE A 70 -9.56 3.83 -1.94
C PHE A 70 -10.44 3.55 -3.16
N LEU A 71 -9.92 2.87 -4.19
CA LEU A 71 -10.73 2.48 -5.35
C LEU A 71 -11.89 1.56 -4.97
N LEU A 72 -11.68 0.60 -4.06
CA LEU A 72 -12.76 -0.24 -3.55
C LEU A 72 -13.79 0.57 -2.76
N ALA A 73 -13.32 1.52 -1.94
CA ALA A 73 -14.19 2.45 -1.24
C ALA A 73 -14.97 3.37 -2.19
N LEU A 74 -14.48 3.66 -3.40
CA LEU A 74 -15.22 4.46 -4.37
C LEU A 74 -16.39 3.72 -5.00
N VAL A 75 -16.37 2.39 -5.04
CA VAL A 75 -17.48 1.61 -5.60
C VAL A 75 -18.80 1.86 -4.86
N THR A 76 -18.72 2.33 -3.61
CA THR A 76 -19.89 2.66 -2.78
C THR A 76 -20.75 3.77 -3.35
N PHE A 77 -20.20 4.66 -4.18
CA PHE A 77 -20.97 5.69 -4.86
C PHE A 77 -22.00 5.11 -5.84
N TRP A 78 -21.82 3.86 -6.28
CA TRP A 78 -22.77 3.14 -7.14
C TRP A 78 -23.55 2.07 -6.39
N THR A 79 -22.95 1.40 -5.42
CA THR A 79 -23.57 0.25 -4.73
C THR A 79 -24.25 0.59 -3.41
N GLY A 80 -23.96 1.75 -2.81
CA GLY A 80 -24.45 2.15 -1.48
C GLY A 80 -23.80 1.41 -0.30
N GLU A 81 -23.03 0.35 -0.54
CA GLU A 81 -22.51 -0.56 0.49
C GLU A 81 -21.03 -0.33 0.82
N TYR A 82 -20.73 0.43 1.88
CA TYR A 82 -19.34 0.74 2.28
C TYR A 82 -18.63 -0.35 3.09
N ARG A 83 -19.32 -1.00 4.03
CA ARG A 83 -18.65 -1.89 5.00
C ARG A 83 -18.04 -3.12 4.33
N GLY A 84 -18.78 -3.78 3.44
CA GLY A 84 -18.30 -4.99 2.76
C GLY A 84 -17.08 -4.73 1.88
N LEU A 85 -17.12 -3.67 1.06
CA LEU A 85 -16.04 -3.32 0.14
C LEU A 85 -14.78 -2.85 0.87
N ASN A 86 -14.94 -2.06 1.93
CA ASN A 86 -13.82 -1.64 2.77
C ASN A 86 -13.19 -2.85 3.48
N GLY A 87 -13.99 -3.76 4.02
CA GLY A 87 -13.51 -5.00 4.64
C GLY A 87 -12.72 -5.89 3.68
N LEU A 88 -13.21 -6.07 2.45
CA LEU A 88 -12.49 -6.79 1.40
C LEU A 88 -11.14 -6.13 1.07
N GLY A 89 -11.10 -4.79 1.00
CA GLY A 89 -9.86 -4.05 0.76
C GLY A 89 -8.80 -4.26 1.84
N TYR A 90 -9.20 -4.32 3.11
CA TYR A 90 -8.27 -4.64 4.21
C TYR A 90 -7.80 -6.10 4.16
N GLN A 91 -8.71 -7.06 3.93
CA GLN A 91 -8.34 -8.48 3.87
C GLN A 91 -7.39 -8.77 2.71
N ILE A 92 -7.61 -8.17 1.53
CA ILE A 92 -6.72 -8.29 0.37
C ILE A 92 -5.37 -7.61 0.65
N ALA A 93 -5.36 -6.51 1.40
CA ALA A 93 -4.12 -5.83 1.77
C ALA A 93 -3.25 -6.65 2.75
N ILE A 94 -3.89 -7.48 3.59
CA ILE A 94 -3.23 -8.41 4.51
C ILE A 94 -2.86 -9.73 3.80
N PHE A 95 -3.49 -10.02 2.65
CA PHE A 95 -3.18 -11.19 1.85
C PHE A 95 -1.72 -11.15 1.37
N GLY A 96 -0.90 -12.07 1.86
CA GLY A 96 0.55 -12.09 1.59
C GLY A 96 1.42 -11.53 2.71
N ASP A 97 1.00 -11.71 3.96
CA ASP A 97 1.75 -11.35 5.15
C ASP A 97 3.21 -11.83 5.09
N SER A 98 4.13 -10.85 5.05
CA SER A 98 5.60 -10.94 5.13
C SER A 98 6.31 -12.05 4.35
N LEU A 99 5.64 -12.71 3.41
CA LEU A 99 6.23 -13.77 2.60
C LEU A 99 7.11 -13.14 1.53
N PRO A 100 8.40 -13.51 1.45
CA PRO A 100 9.25 -13.03 0.36
C PRO A 100 8.67 -13.49 -0.98
N LEU A 101 8.87 -12.70 -2.03
CA LEU A 101 8.46 -13.06 -3.39
C LEU A 101 8.90 -14.48 -3.75
N GLU A 102 10.10 -14.90 -3.36
CA GLU A 102 10.63 -16.23 -3.68
C GLU A 102 9.78 -17.40 -3.14
N ALA A 103 8.88 -17.17 -2.17
CA ALA A 103 7.94 -18.17 -1.68
C ALA A 103 6.75 -18.41 -2.64
N TYR A 104 6.49 -17.49 -3.58
CA TYR A 104 5.37 -17.60 -4.51
C TYR A 104 5.73 -18.46 -5.74
N PRO A 105 4.77 -19.26 -6.26
CA PRO A 105 4.97 -20.04 -7.47
C PRO A 105 5.36 -19.18 -8.67
N LYS A 106 6.38 -19.61 -9.44
CA LYS A 106 6.84 -18.89 -10.64
C LYS A 106 5.75 -18.70 -11.69
N ALA A 107 4.79 -19.63 -11.79
CA ALA A 107 3.64 -19.51 -12.68
C ALA A 107 2.78 -18.28 -12.35
N LEU A 108 2.46 -18.08 -11.07
CA LEU A 108 1.70 -16.90 -10.62
C LEU A 108 2.48 -15.61 -10.89
N MET A 109 3.79 -15.61 -10.65
CA MET A 109 4.63 -14.45 -10.98
C MET A 109 4.63 -14.12 -12.46
N SER A 110 4.73 -15.14 -13.34
CA SER A 110 4.74 -14.96 -14.79
C SER A 110 3.41 -14.46 -15.34
N MET A 111 2.31 -14.67 -14.62
CA MET A 111 0.98 -14.14 -14.95
C MET A 111 0.82 -12.65 -14.58
N GLY A 112 1.86 -11.99 -14.06
CA GLY A 112 1.83 -10.57 -13.72
C GLY A 112 1.26 -10.26 -12.34
N PHE A 113 1.04 -11.27 -11.49
CA PHE A 113 0.61 -11.03 -10.10
C PHE A 113 1.64 -10.22 -9.30
N THR A 114 2.91 -10.18 -9.73
CA THR A 114 3.93 -9.29 -9.16
C THR A 114 3.61 -7.81 -9.27
N ALA A 115 2.69 -7.41 -10.16
CA ALA A 115 2.23 -6.02 -10.31
C ALA A 115 1.02 -5.68 -9.42
N VAL A 116 0.64 -6.55 -8.48
CA VAL A 116 -0.49 -6.30 -7.60
C VAL A 116 -0.01 -5.50 -6.36
N PRO A 117 -0.73 -4.43 -5.94
CA PRO A 117 -0.26 -3.52 -4.89
C PRO A 117 0.13 -4.18 -3.56
N PHE A 118 -0.56 -5.25 -3.15
CA PHE A 118 -0.24 -5.94 -1.90
C PHE A 118 1.09 -6.71 -1.99
N LEU A 119 1.39 -7.38 -3.11
CA LEU A 119 2.66 -8.10 -3.29
C LEU A 119 3.85 -7.16 -3.38
N ILE A 120 3.65 -5.96 -3.92
CA ILE A 120 4.68 -4.91 -3.96
C ILE A 120 4.93 -4.35 -2.56
N HIS A 121 3.86 -4.13 -1.79
CA HIS A 121 3.94 -3.62 -0.43
C HIS A 121 4.60 -4.61 0.53
N SER A 122 4.15 -5.87 0.58
CA SER A 122 4.67 -6.87 1.51
C SER A 122 5.81 -7.69 0.90
N GLY A 123 5.54 -8.48 -0.13
CA GLY A 123 6.48 -9.51 -0.59
C GLY A 123 7.73 -8.97 -1.26
N LEU A 124 7.62 -7.93 -2.10
CA LEU A 124 8.79 -7.33 -2.72
C LEU A 124 9.66 -6.61 -1.69
N THR A 125 9.03 -5.89 -0.77
CA THR A 125 9.70 -5.23 0.34
C THR A 125 10.49 -6.22 1.18
N THR A 126 9.88 -7.35 1.56
CA THR A 126 10.59 -8.37 2.36
C THR A 126 11.74 -9.00 1.57
N SER A 127 11.57 -9.34 0.29
CA SER A 127 12.67 -9.87 -0.53
C SER A 127 13.85 -8.91 -0.70
N LEU A 128 13.57 -7.60 -0.83
CA LEU A 128 14.60 -6.55 -0.91
C LEU A 128 15.32 -6.34 0.43
N LEU A 129 14.57 -6.28 1.53
CA LEU A 129 15.13 -6.13 2.88
C LEU A 129 16.00 -7.33 3.27
N LEU A 130 15.58 -8.53 2.88
CA LEU A 130 16.32 -9.78 3.11
C LEU A 130 17.51 -9.95 2.15
N GLY A 131 17.70 -9.03 1.20
CA GLY A 131 18.79 -9.09 0.21
C GLY A 131 18.68 -10.27 -0.78
N LYS A 132 17.52 -10.95 -0.84
CA LYS A 132 17.27 -12.06 -1.77
C LYS A 132 17.19 -11.55 -3.21
N THR A 133 16.62 -10.36 -3.37
CA THR A 133 16.61 -9.61 -4.62
C THR A 133 17.20 -8.22 -4.35
N THR A 134 18.09 -7.70 -5.20
CA THR A 134 18.67 -6.35 -5.05
C THR A 134 18.68 -5.56 -6.37
N ASP A 135 17.93 -6.05 -7.36
CA ASP A 135 17.83 -5.40 -8.66
C ASP A 135 16.90 -4.17 -8.58
N ILE A 136 17.41 -3.04 -9.09
CA ILE A 136 16.69 -1.76 -9.16
C ILE A 136 15.45 -1.84 -10.07
N ARG A 137 15.41 -2.81 -11.01
CA ARG A 137 14.26 -3.03 -11.91
C ARG A 137 12.96 -3.25 -11.15
N TRP A 138 13.02 -3.90 -9.99
CA TRP A 138 11.85 -4.11 -9.15
C TRP A 138 11.28 -2.82 -8.57
N LEU A 139 12.15 -1.85 -8.25
CA LEU A 139 11.71 -0.53 -7.79
C LEU A 139 11.02 0.23 -8.92
N PHE A 140 11.51 0.12 -10.17
CA PHE A 140 10.83 0.71 -11.32
C PHE A 140 9.46 0.08 -11.56
N LEU A 141 9.33 -1.24 -11.42
CA LEU A 141 8.04 -1.93 -11.49
C LEU A 141 7.09 -1.44 -10.39
N ALA A 142 7.55 -1.38 -9.14
CA ALA A 142 6.78 -0.86 -8.02
C ALA A 142 6.29 0.57 -8.28
N THR A 143 7.19 1.42 -8.77
CA THR A 143 6.88 2.83 -9.10
C THR A 143 5.86 2.92 -10.24
N GLY A 144 6.01 2.09 -11.28
CA GLY A 144 5.07 2.03 -12.38
C GLY A 144 3.66 1.64 -11.93
N VAL A 145 3.55 0.64 -11.04
CA VAL A 145 2.28 0.23 -10.46
C VAL A 145 1.67 1.33 -9.60
N MET A 146 2.46 1.98 -8.75
CA MET A 146 2.01 3.13 -7.96
C MET A 146 1.44 4.23 -8.86
N LEU A 147 2.15 4.61 -9.92
CA LEU A 147 1.69 5.64 -10.87
C LEU A 147 0.40 5.22 -11.58
N ALA A 148 0.30 3.95 -12.00
CA ALA A 148 -0.90 3.42 -12.63
C ALA A 148 -2.11 3.51 -11.68
N PHE A 149 -1.97 3.05 -10.43
CA PHE A 149 -3.04 3.10 -9.44
C PHE A 149 -3.41 4.53 -9.04
N LEU A 150 -2.43 5.45 -8.94
CA LEU A 150 -2.70 6.87 -8.72
C LEU A 150 -3.51 7.48 -9.87
N PHE A 151 -3.16 7.16 -11.12
CA PHE A 151 -3.89 7.64 -12.29
C PHE A 151 -5.33 7.09 -12.32
N ILE A 152 -5.49 5.78 -12.10
CA ILE A 152 -6.81 5.13 -12.04
C ILE A 152 -7.65 5.75 -10.92
N LYS A 153 -7.06 5.94 -9.72
CA LYS A 153 -7.71 6.61 -8.59
C LYS A 153 -8.28 7.96 -8.98
N ASN A 154 -7.48 8.81 -9.63
CA ASN A 154 -7.91 10.16 -10.03
C ASN A 154 -9.06 10.12 -11.06
N LYS A 155 -9.02 9.18 -12.00
CA LYS A 155 -10.09 9.02 -13.01
C LYS A 155 -11.39 8.52 -12.38
N VAL A 156 -11.32 7.47 -11.57
CA VAL A 156 -12.50 6.89 -10.91
C VAL A 156 -13.09 7.86 -9.89
N TRP A 157 -12.27 8.62 -9.17
CA TRP A 157 -12.71 9.70 -8.28
C TRP A 157 -13.56 10.74 -9.01
N SER A 158 -13.11 11.20 -10.18
CA SER A 158 -13.88 12.15 -11.00
C SER A 158 -15.21 11.57 -11.47
N LEU A 159 -15.29 10.26 -11.75
CA LEU A 159 -16.53 9.59 -12.14
C LEU A 159 -17.49 9.46 -10.95
N ALA A 160 -16.97 9.05 -9.80
CA ALA A 160 -17.75 8.91 -8.56
C ALA A 160 -18.38 10.25 -8.14
N LEU A 161 -17.64 11.36 -8.25
CA LEU A 161 -18.17 12.69 -7.93
C LEU A 161 -19.33 13.12 -8.83
N ARG A 162 -19.34 12.71 -10.11
CA ARG A 162 -20.47 12.99 -11.02
C ARG A 162 -21.74 12.29 -10.54
N GLN A 163 -21.63 11.03 -10.14
CA GLN A 163 -22.75 10.24 -9.60
C GLN A 163 -23.28 10.82 -8.28
N TYR A 164 -22.39 11.33 -7.42
CA TYR A 164 -22.79 12.01 -6.19
C TYR A 164 -23.58 13.30 -6.47
N SER A 165 -23.13 14.11 -7.43
CA SER A 165 -23.82 15.35 -7.79
C SER A 165 -25.22 15.13 -8.38
N SER A 166 -25.46 14.01 -9.09
CA SER A 166 -26.79 13.68 -9.62
C SER A 166 -27.82 13.29 -8.55
N ALA A 167 -27.40 12.98 -7.32
CA ALA A 167 -28.30 12.68 -6.20
C ALA A 167 -28.65 13.92 -5.34
N SER A 168 -28.07 15.08 -5.65
CA SER A 168 -28.24 16.35 -4.92
C SER A 168 -29.01 17.42 -5.72
N SER A 169 -29.66 17.03 -6.83
CA SER A 169 -30.55 17.90 -7.61
C SER A 169 -32.01 17.67 -7.25
#